data_AF-A0AAD7U1E3-F1
#
_entry.id   AF-A0AAD7U1E3-F1
#
_cell.length_a   1.000
_cell.length_b   1.000
_cell.length_c   1.000
_cell.angle_alpha   90.00
_cell.angle_beta   90.00
_cell.angle_gamma   90.00
#
_symmetry.space_group_name_H-M   'P 1'
#
loop_
_entity.id
_entity.type
_entity.pdbx_description
1 polymer ?
#
loop_
_entity_poly.entity_id
_entity_poly.type
_entity_poly.pdbx_seq_one_letter_code
_entity_poly.pdbx_strand_id
1 'polypeptide(L)'
;MTSATLSPNSLAQELWQTAWGKPWPYQSSDKITKPTIVADEDVPMVVDSSDDREDNDGENDSSTTPSELEYTFLYNIKSVVRACFGNEKAVGDVLVVRAEYVLLREMLETGYASRTEAIVITGQPGIGKTVFLLYLLLWRLEHKLPTAIQLAADTFVTFDDKGAVDLSTEQRIRLQDEYWALADSNAQIIQPCAVFLNSPVRHVIQASSPTPDRWKEWIKQSMGRVVVTDLPHTLEVLAIIKQLKLDMADAYRLIKK
;
A
#
# COMPACT_ATOMS: atom_id res chain seq x y z
N MET A 1 -15.57 -32.86 7.35
CA MET A 1 -14.31 -32.15 7.10
C MET A 1 -13.92 -32.45 5.65
N THR A 2 -14.37 -31.61 4.73
CA THR A 2 -14.00 -31.69 3.32
C THR A 2 -12.58 -31.16 3.18
N SER A 3 -11.67 -32.03 2.75
CA SER A 3 -10.29 -31.65 2.46
C SER A 3 -10.30 -30.56 1.39
N ALA A 4 -9.84 -29.36 1.73
CA ALA A 4 -9.47 -28.36 0.73
C ALA A 4 -8.42 -29.03 -0.16
N THR A 5 -8.77 -29.25 -1.42
CA THR A 5 -7.85 -29.84 -2.39
C THR A 5 -6.80 -28.80 -2.71
N LEU A 6 -5.59 -28.98 -2.16
CA LEU A 6 -4.39 -28.34 -2.65
C LEU A 6 -4.33 -28.61 -4.16
N SER A 7 -4.61 -27.61 -4.98
CA SER A 7 -4.28 -27.68 -6.40
C SER A 7 -2.79 -27.42 -6.49
N PRO A 8 -1.94 -28.44 -6.76
CA PRO A 8 -0.48 -28.27 -6.73
C PRO A 8 0.05 -27.27 -7.76
N ASN A 9 -0.82 -26.74 -8.64
CA ASN A 9 -0.50 -25.79 -9.71
C ASN A 9 -1.31 -24.48 -9.59
N SER A 10 -1.66 -24.02 -8.39
CA SER A 10 -2.25 -22.68 -8.26
C SER A 10 -1.16 -21.59 -8.37
N LEU A 11 -1.52 -20.44 -8.95
CA LEU A 11 -0.62 -19.28 -9.01
C LEU A 11 -0.24 -18.79 -7.60
N ALA A 12 -1.12 -18.97 -6.61
CA ALA A 12 -0.83 -18.71 -5.21
C ALA A 12 0.31 -19.60 -4.69
N GLN A 13 0.33 -20.88 -5.07
CA GLN A 13 1.39 -21.81 -4.69
C GLN A 13 2.74 -21.42 -5.34
N GLU A 14 2.72 -20.96 -6.60
CA GLU A 14 3.92 -20.42 -7.26
C GLU A 14 4.45 -19.15 -6.56
N LEU A 15 3.55 -18.24 -6.18
CA LEU A 15 3.89 -17.05 -5.39
C LEU A 15 4.52 -17.45 -4.05
N TRP A 16 3.95 -18.43 -3.36
CA TRP A 16 4.51 -18.95 -2.12
C TRP A 16 5.90 -19.55 -2.31
N GLN A 17 6.12 -20.38 -3.34
CA GLN A 17 7.44 -20.97 -3.61
C GLN A 17 8.51 -19.89 -3.91
N THR A 18 8.06 -18.78 -4.50
CA THR A 18 8.89 -17.64 -4.88
C THR A 18 9.26 -16.77 -3.67
N ALA A 19 8.29 -16.42 -2.82
CA ALA A 19 8.43 -15.41 -1.78
C ALA A 19 8.58 -15.97 -0.35
N TRP A 20 8.15 -17.20 -0.07
CA TRP A 20 8.11 -17.72 1.31
C TRP A 20 9.51 -17.93 1.88
N GLY A 21 9.88 -17.12 2.87
CA GLY A 21 11.19 -17.18 3.51
C GLY A 21 12.34 -16.70 2.65
N LYS A 22 12.06 -15.97 1.56
CA LYS A 22 13.04 -15.47 0.60
C LYS A 22 12.74 -14.01 0.27
N PRO A 23 13.77 -13.17 0.09
CA PRO A 23 13.57 -11.84 -0.49
C PRO A 23 12.84 -11.94 -1.82
N TRP A 24 11.95 -10.98 -2.10
CA TRP A 24 11.26 -10.93 -3.38
C TRP A 24 12.30 -10.82 -4.52
N PRO A 25 12.35 -11.77 -5.46
CA PRO A 25 13.44 -11.82 -6.45
C PRO A 25 13.40 -10.66 -7.45
N TYR A 26 12.27 -9.96 -7.52
CA TYR A 26 12.05 -8.85 -8.42
C TYR A 26 12.12 -7.51 -7.67
N GLN A 27 13.24 -7.28 -6.97
CA GLN A 27 13.53 -6.05 -6.23
C GLN A 27 14.78 -5.37 -6.80
N SER A 28 14.76 -4.04 -6.86
CA SER A 28 15.92 -3.22 -7.22
C SER A 28 15.88 -1.89 -6.48
N SER A 29 17.03 -1.23 -6.41
CA SER A 29 17.15 0.15 -5.92
C SER A 29 17.51 1.08 -7.08
N ASP A 30 17.10 2.34 -6.97
CA ASP A 30 17.40 3.39 -7.92
C ASP A 30 17.37 4.74 -7.20
N LYS A 31 17.75 5.79 -7.91
CA LYS A 31 17.99 7.12 -7.38
C LYS A 31 17.26 8.15 -8.23
N ILE A 32 16.69 9.15 -7.58
CA ILE A 32 16.11 10.31 -8.25
C ILE A 32 16.59 11.59 -7.57
N THR A 33 17.02 12.53 -8.39
CA THR A 33 17.34 13.88 -7.95
C THR A 33 16.23 14.81 -8.41
N LYS A 34 15.93 15.83 -7.60
CA LYS A 34 15.11 16.96 -8.04
C LYS A 34 15.88 17.62 -9.18
N PRO A 35 15.37 17.66 -10.42
CA PRO A 35 16.02 18.52 -11.40
C PRO A 35 15.98 19.94 -10.84
N THR A 36 17.13 20.60 -10.80
CA THR A 36 17.19 22.05 -10.62
C THR A 36 16.22 22.61 -11.64
N ILE A 37 15.09 23.12 -11.16
CA ILE A 37 14.10 23.75 -12.01
C ILE A 37 14.86 24.90 -12.63
N VAL A 38 15.33 24.74 -13.87
CA VAL A 38 15.91 25.84 -14.63
C VAL A 38 14.78 26.85 -14.67
N ALA A 39 15.00 27.94 -13.95
CA ALA A 39 14.17 29.12 -14.08
C ALA A 39 14.27 29.51 -15.55
N ASP A 40 13.16 29.41 -16.28
CA ASP A 40 12.92 30.38 -17.33
C ASP A 40 12.74 31.73 -16.61
N GLU A 41 13.87 32.31 -16.22
CA GLU A 41 13.99 33.76 -16.08
C GLU A 41 13.86 34.30 -17.51
N ASP A 42 12.65 34.75 -17.87
CA ASP A 42 12.43 35.81 -18.85
C ASP A 42 10.94 36.18 -18.89
N VAL A 43 10.42 36.64 -17.75
CA VAL A 43 9.27 37.55 -17.74
C VAL A 43 9.63 38.72 -16.84
N PRO A 44 9.93 39.91 -17.40
CA PRO A 44 10.09 41.11 -16.59
C PRO A 44 8.71 41.46 -16.01
N MET A 45 8.50 41.17 -14.72
CA MET A 45 7.42 41.79 -13.98
C MET A 45 7.77 43.27 -13.81
N VAL A 46 7.08 44.13 -14.56
CA VAL A 46 7.05 45.57 -14.30
C VAL A 46 6.28 45.75 -12.99
N VAL A 47 7.02 45.94 -11.90
CA VAL A 47 6.45 46.29 -10.59
C VAL A 47 6.31 47.80 -10.57
N ASP A 48 5.07 48.26 -10.67
CA ASP A 48 4.72 49.66 -10.43
C ASP A 48 4.88 49.96 -8.94
N SER A 49 5.54 51.06 -8.66
CA SER A 49 6.06 51.42 -7.33
C SER A 49 5.04 52.21 -6.54
N SER A 50 4.66 51.74 -5.35
CA SER A 50 4.27 52.62 -4.24
C SER A 50 4.10 51.87 -2.91
N ASP A 51 4.75 52.44 -1.89
CA ASP A 51 4.40 52.46 -0.46
C ASP A 51 4.90 51.34 0.47
N ASP A 52 6.11 51.59 0.99
CA ASP A 52 6.42 51.73 2.42
C ASP A 52 5.61 50.92 3.43
N ARG A 53 6.23 49.85 3.95
CA ARG A 53 6.21 49.45 5.37
C ARG A 53 7.31 48.41 5.65
N GLU A 54 8.28 48.83 6.47
CA GLU A 54 9.27 47.97 7.09
C GLU A 54 8.61 47.12 8.18
N ASP A 55 8.37 45.84 7.91
CA ASP A 55 8.20 44.82 8.96
C ASP A 55 9.11 43.64 8.61
N ASN A 56 10.22 43.60 9.34
CA ASN A 56 11.29 42.62 9.26
C ASN A 56 10.91 41.39 10.11
N ASP A 57 10.13 40.48 9.54
CA ASP A 57 9.87 39.16 10.13
C ASP A 57 10.78 38.11 9.47
N GLY A 58 11.92 37.89 10.12
CA GLY A 58 12.83 36.81 9.83
C GLY A 58 12.29 35.47 10.29
N GLU A 59 11.49 34.80 9.46
CA GLU A 59 11.26 33.36 9.54
C GLU A 59 11.60 32.73 8.20
N ASN A 60 12.91 32.62 7.94
CA ASN A 60 13.43 31.75 6.90
C ASN A 60 13.46 30.32 7.43
N ASP A 61 12.28 29.71 7.63
CA ASP A 61 12.16 28.26 7.81
C ASP A 61 12.34 27.58 6.45
N SER A 62 13.58 27.59 6.00
CA SER A 62 14.09 26.80 4.88
C SER A 62 14.00 25.33 5.27
N SER A 63 12.80 24.76 5.20
CA SER A 63 12.60 23.31 5.23
C SER A 63 13.42 22.71 4.09
N THR A 64 14.59 22.17 4.44
CA THR A 64 15.51 21.50 3.51
C THR A 64 14.83 20.23 3.00
N THR A 65 13.97 20.38 1.99
CA THR A 65 13.46 19.25 1.23
C THR A 65 14.65 18.52 0.62
N PRO A 66 14.81 17.21 0.83
CA PRO A 66 15.91 16.46 0.24
C PRO A 66 15.95 16.72 -1.27
N SER A 67 17.12 17.04 -1.80
CA SER A 67 17.32 17.22 -3.25
C SER A 67 17.41 15.88 -3.98
N GLU A 68 17.44 14.78 -3.24
CA GLU A 68 17.75 13.45 -3.72
C GLU A 68 17.03 12.40 -2.88
N LEU A 69 16.56 11.33 -3.53
CA LEU A 69 15.94 10.17 -2.92
C LEU A 69 16.52 8.91 -3.54
N GLU A 70 17.15 8.09 -2.71
CA GLU A 70 17.38 6.67 -3.00
C GLU A 70 16.11 5.89 -2.61
N TYR A 71 15.61 5.05 -3.51
CA TYR A 71 14.39 4.29 -3.28
C TYR A 71 14.51 2.86 -3.76
N THR A 72 13.79 1.98 -3.09
CA THR A 72 13.59 0.59 -3.51
C THR A 72 12.28 0.47 -4.28
N PHE A 73 12.28 -0.37 -5.31
CA PHE A 73 11.06 -0.74 -6.01
C PHE A 73 11.01 -2.24 -6.28
N LEU A 74 9.79 -2.75 -6.34
CA LEU A 74 9.45 -4.14 -6.61
C LEU A 74 8.77 -4.19 -7.97
N TYR A 75 9.17 -5.11 -8.85
CA TYR A 75 8.54 -5.32 -10.16
C TYR A 75 7.85 -6.69 -10.23
N ASN A 76 7.14 -6.95 -11.33
CA ASN A 76 6.29 -8.13 -11.51
C ASN A 76 5.14 -8.21 -10.48
N ILE A 77 4.64 -7.07 -10.02
CA ILE A 77 3.57 -6.99 -9.01
C ILE A 77 2.24 -7.52 -9.55
N LYS A 78 1.99 -7.46 -10.85
CA LYS A 78 0.79 -8.06 -11.44
C LYS A 78 0.72 -9.57 -11.24
N SER A 79 1.87 -10.26 -11.19
CA SER A 79 1.87 -11.70 -10.85
C SER A 79 1.36 -11.96 -9.44
N VAL A 80 1.72 -11.10 -8.47
CA VAL A 80 1.24 -11.17 -7.09
C VAL A 80 -0.27 -10.92 -7.03
N VAL A 81 -0.74 -9.89 -7.72
CA VAL A 81 -2.18 -9.57 -7.78
C VAL A 81 -2.97 -10.71 -8.43
N ARG A 82 -2.49 -11.25 -9.55
CA ARG A 82 -3.12 -12.38 -10.24
C ARG A 82 -3.16 -13.63 -9.37
N ALA A 83 -2.07 -13.95 -8.69
CA ALA A 83 -1.99 -15.08 -7.76
C ALA A 83 -3.00 -14.97 -6.60
N CYS A 84 -3.40 -13.76 -6.26
CA CYS A 84 -4.36 -13.46 -5.20
C CYS A 84 -5.76 -13.08 -5.73
N PHE A 85 -6.09 -13.45 -6.98
CA PHE A 85 -7.38 -13.18 -7.64
C PHE A 85 -7.75 -11.69 -7.80
N GLY A 86 -6.79 -10.78 -7.61
CA GLY A 86 -7.03 -9.34 -7.74
C GLY A 86 -7.10 -8.86 -9.19
N ASN A 87 -7.56 -7.62 -9.37
CA ASN A 87 -7.64 -6.98 -10.68
C ASN A 87 -6.29 -6.36 -11.08
N GLU A 88 -5.56 -7.01 -12.00
CA GLU A 88 -4.26 -6.54 -12.51
C GLU A 88 -4.31 -5.16 -13.18
N LYS A 89 -5.49 -4.70 -13.64
CA LYS A 89 -5.64 -3.36 -14.24
C LYS A 89 -5.70 -2.25 -13.19
N ALA A 90 -5.96 -2.60 -11.93
CA ALA A 90 -6.06 -1.64 -10.83
C ALA A 90 -4.68 -1.22 -10.28
N VAL A 91 -3.61 -1.93 -10.66
CA VAL A 91 -2.26 -1.67 -10.17
C VAL A 91 -1.24 -1.57 -11.31
N GLY A 92 -0.19 -0.78 -11.08
CA GLY A 92 1.03 -0.83 -11.88
C GLY A 92 1.77 -2.15 -11.67
N ASP A 93 2.61 -2.54 -12.63
CA ASP A 93 3.47 -3.72 -12.47
C ASP A 93 4.74 -3.44 -11.65
N VAL A 94 4.90 -2.19 -11.22
CA VAL A 94 5.97 -1.72 -10.34
C VAL A 94 5.37 -1.06 -9.10
N LEU A 95 5.95 -1.36 -7.94
CA LEU A 95 5.65 -0.80 -6.63
C LEU A 95 6.89 -0.10 -6.09
N VAL A 96 6.81 1.20 -5.84
CA VAL A 96 7.87 1.94 -5.13
C VAL A 96 7.62 1.83 -3.63
N VAL A 97 8.63 1.39 -2.88
CA VAL A 97 8.54 1.26 -1.41
C VAL A 97 8.68 2.66 -0.82
N ARG A 98 7.57 3.18 -0.30
CA ARG A 98 7.50 4.49 0.34
C ARG A 98 7.94 4.41 1.81
N ALA A 99 8.48 5.50 2.35
CA ALA A 99 8.81 5.58 3.77
C ALA A 99 7.57 5.35 4.65
N GLU A 100 6.42 5.88 4.20
CA GLU A 100 5.10 5.66 4.81
C GLU A 100 4.74 4.17 4.94
N TYR A 101 5.10 3.33 3.95
CA TYR A 101 4.78 1.90 4.01
C TYR A 101 5.60 1.18 5.08
N VAL A 102 6.85 1.58 5.24
CA VAL A 102 7.73 1.07 6.30
C VAL A 102 7.18 1.48 7.66
N LEU A 103 6.82 2.76 7.83
CA LEU A 103 6.25 3.30 9.07
C LEU A 103 4.92 2.63 9.43
N LEU A 104 3.99 2.48 8.48
CA LEU A 104 2.71 1.81 8.69
C LEU A 104 2.91 0.36 9.11
N ARG A 105 3.81 -0.38 8.45
CA ARG A 105 4.15 -1.75 8.86
C ARG A 105 4.66 -1.77 10.31
N GLU A 106 5.63 -0.93 10.65
CA GLU A 106 6.20 -0.89 12.00
C GLU A 106 5.16 -0.54 13.07
N MET A 107 4.26 0.39 12.75
CA MET A 107 3.12 0.75 13.60
C MET A 107 2.19 -0.45 13.87
N LEU A 108 1.89 -1.24 12.83
CA LEU A 108 1.06 -2.44 12.91
C LEU A 108 1.76 -3.57 13.67
N GLU A 109 3.08 -3.72 13.54
CA GLU A 109 3.81 -4.83 14.15
C GLU A 109 4.17 -4.58 15.61
N THR A 110 4.68 -3.39 15.90
CA THR A 110 5.33 -3.07 17.18
C THR A 110 4.85 -1.75 17.79
N GLY A 111 4.24 -0.88 16.98
CA GLY A 111 3.73 0.41 17.44
C GLY A 111 2.36 0.32 18.14
N TYR A 112 1.68 1.45 18.22
CA TYR A 112 0.42 1.56 18.96
C TYR A 112 -0.73 0.73 18.35
N ALA A 113 -0.65 0.38 17.06
CA ALA A 113 -1.67 -0.42 16.38
C ALA A 113 -1.46 -1.93 16.56
N SER A 114 -0.33 -2.37 17.12
CA SER A 114 0.01 -3.79 17.33
C SER A 114 -0.94 -4.59 18.21
N ARG A 115 -1.75 -3.91 19.02
CA ARG A 115 -2.79 -4.52 19.88
C ARG A 115 -4.20 -4.35 19.33
N THR A 116 -4.34 -3.81 18.12
CA THR A 116 -5.64 -3.55 17.51
C THR A 116 -5.95 -4.65 16.51
N GLU A 117 -6.96 -5.46 16.79
CA GLU A 117 -7.35 -6.57 15.92
C GLU A 117 -8.01 -6.08 14.63
N ALA A 118 -8.81 -5.01 14.66
CA ALA A 118 -9.52 -4.51 13.50
C ALA A 118 -8.99 -3.13 13.06
N ILE A 119 -8.48 -3.04 11.84
CA ILE A 119 -7.80 -1.84 11.34
C ILE A 119 -8.29 -1.48 9.95
N VAL A 120 -8.62 -0.22 9.74
CA VAL A 120 -8.91 0.37 8.42
C VAL A 120 -7.78 1.30 8.05
N ILE A 121 -7.20 1.09 6.88
CA ILE A 121 -6.23 1.98 6.26
C ILE A 121 -6.96 2.78 5.19
N THR A 122 -7.04 4.09 5.38
CA THR A 122 -7.78 5.01 4.52
C THR A 122 -6.97 6.23 4.12
N GLY A 123 -7.55 7.13 3.34
CA GLY A 123 -6.90 8.32 2.80
C GLY A 123 -7.35 8.60 1.37
N GLN A 124 -6.81 9.67 0.76
CA GLN A 124 -7.24 10.14 -0.56
C GLN A 124 -7.23 9.03 -1.63
N PRO A 125 -8.17 9.02 -2.59
CA PRO A 125 -8.14 8.07 -3.71
C PRO A 125 -6.81 8.11 -4.45
N GLY A 126 -6.29 6.94 -4.86
CA GLY A 126 -5.07 6.85 -5.69
C GLY A 126 -3.73 6.92 -4.94
N ILE A 127 -3.68 7.18 -3.64
CA ILE A 127 -2.41 7.34 -2.89
C ILE A 127 -1.65 6.02 -2.58
N GLY A 128 -2.15 4.88 -3.07
CA GLY A 128 -1.47 3.59 -2.94
C GLY A 128 -1.81 2.76 -1.69
N LYS A 129 -3.06 2.77 -1.22
CA LYS A 129 -3.51 1.90 -0.11
C LYS A 129 -3.50 0.41 -0.47
N THR A 130 -4.03 0.06 -1.64
CA THR A 130 -3.95 -1.31 -2.18
C THR A 130 -2.49 -1.74 -2.37
N VAL A 131 -1.65 -0.81 -2.86
CA VAL A 131 -0.21 -1.01 -3.02
C VAL A 131 0.48 -1.30 -1.69
N PHE A 132 0.09 -0.61 -0.61
CA PHE A 132 0.56 -0.91 0.75
C PHE A 132 0.22 -2.34 1.18
N LEU A 133 -0.99 -2.85 0.89
CA LEU A 133 -1.33 -4.25 1.23
C LEU A 133 -0.45 -5.25 0.49
N LEU A 134 -0.10 -4.98 -0.77
CA LEU A 134 0.80 -5.85 -1.55
C LEU A 134 2.23 -5.80 -1.02
N TYR A 135 2.72 -4.62 -0.66
CA TYR A 135 3.99 -4.47 0.05
C TYR A 135 4.00 -5.29 1.35
N LEU A 136 2.95 -5.14 2.17
CA LEU A 136 2.82 -5.83 3.44
C LEU A 136 2.74 -7.35 3.25
N LEU A 137 2.00 -7.84 2.25
CA LEU A 137 1.95 -9.26 1.90
C LEU A 137 3.36 -9.79 1.59
N LEU A 138 4.07 -9.17 0.65
CA LEU A 138 5.40 -9.63 0.24
C LEU A 138 6.38 -9.63 1.41
N TRP A 139 6.38 -8.58 2.21
CA TRP A 139 7.20 -8.50 3.42
C TRP A 139 6.89 -9.65 4.39
N ARG A 140 5.61 -9.96 4.62
CA ARG A 140 5.21 -11.05 5.51
C ARG A 140 5.59 -12.43 4.98
N LEU A 141 5.46 -12.66 3.67
CA LEU A 141 5.88 -13.91 3.04
C LEU A 141 7.40 -14.11 3.17
N GLU A 142 8.18 -13.07 2.93
CA GLU A 142 9.65 -13.09 3.12
C GLU A 142 10.02 -13.50 4.55
N HIS A 143 9.23 -13.08 5.54
CA HIS A 143 9.45 -13.38 6.96
C HIS A 143 8.74 -14.66 7.46
N LYS A 144 8.16 -15.46 6.55
CA LYS A 144 7.41 -16.70 6.87
C LYS A 144 6.27 -16.48 7.86
N LEU A 145 5.58 -15.35 7.75
CA LEU A 145 4.48 -14.99 8.65
C LEU A 145 3.13 -15.36 8.01
N PRO A 146 2.28 -16.14 8.71
CA PRO A 146 0.98 -16.55 8.19
C PRO A 146 0.13 -15.35 7.79
N THR A 147 -0.41 -15.38 6.57
CA THR A 147 -1.12 -14.25 5.99
C THR A 147 -2.29 -14.75 5.14
N ALA A 148 -3.44 -14.11 5.27
CA ALA A 148 -4.58 -14.29 4.39
C ALA A 148 -4.83 -12.99 3.63
N ILE A 149 -5.18 -13.05 2.34
CA ILE A 149 -5.47 -11.87 1.54
C ILE A 149 -6.71 -12.05 0.67
N GLN A 150 -7.60 -11.06 0.70
CA GLN A 150 -8.83 -10.99 -0.07
C GLN A 150 -8.78 -9.80 -1.03
N LEU A 151 -8.56 -10.07 -2.31
CA LEU A 151 -8.65 -9.08 -3.40
C LEU A 151 -9.89 -9.28 -4.29
N ALA A 152 -10.61 -10.39 -4.13
CA ALA A 152 -11.83 -10.74 -4.84
C ALA A 152 -13.01 -11.01 -3.87
N ALA A 153 -14.23 -10.97 -4.39
CA ALA A 153 -15.45 -10.99 -3.57
C ALA A 153 -15.72 -12.35 -2.90
N ASP A 154 -15.52 -13.42 -3.67
CA ASP A 154 -15.90 -14.79 -3.36
C ASP A 154 -14.71 -15.68 -2.99
N THR A 155 -13.49 -15.17 -3.13
CA THR A 155 -12.26 -15.91 -2.85
C THR A 155 -11.25 -15.11 -2.03
N PHE A 156 -10.43 -15.82 -1.29
CA PHE A 156 -9.22 -15.31 -0.63
C PHE A 156 -8.13 -16.37 -0.67
N VAL A 157 -6.89 -15.95 -0.46
CA VAL A 157 -5.73 -16.85 -0.43
C VAL A 157 -5.12 -16.83 0.96
N THR A 158 -4.73 -17.99 1.47
CA THR A 158 -3.94 -18.14 2.70
C THR A 158 -2.53 -18.58 2.37
N PHE A 159 -1.57 -18.13 3.17
CA PHE A 159 -0.16 -18.47 3.08
C PHE A 159 0.35 -18.84 4.48
N ASP A 160 0.93 -20.03 4.62
CA ASP A 160 1.57 -20.49 5.85
C ASP A 160 2.78 -21.39 5.58
N ASP A 161 3.26 -22.12 6.58
CA ASP A 161 4.40 -23.02 6.47
C ASP A 161 4.14 -24.24 5.56
N LYS A 162 2.88 -24.53 5.23
CA LYS A 162 2.47 -25.66 4.39
C LYS A 162 2.29 -25.30 2.93
N GLY A 163 2.11 -24.02 2.60
CA GLY A 163 1.92 -23.58 1.22
C GLY A 163 0.98 -22.39 1.11
N ALA A 164 0.40 -22.26 -0.08
CA ALA A 164 -0.73 -21.37 -0.31
C ALA A 164 -1.99 -22.15 -0.68
N VAL A 165 -3.13 -21.68 -0.18
CA VAL A 165 -4.44 -22.30 -0.44
C VAL A 165 -5.45 -21.25 -0.85
N ASP A 166 -6.08 -21.49 -2.01
CA ASP A 166 -7.20 -20.73 -2.52
C ASP A 166 -8.48 -21.19 -1.83
N LEU A 167 -9.21 -20.26 -1.23
CA LEU A 167 -10.36 -20.56 -0.38
C LEU A 167 -11.54 -19.68 -0.77
N SER A 168 -12.75 -20.22 -0.65
CA SER A 168 -13.96 -19.44 -0.87
C SER A 168 -14.36 -18.72 0.42
N THR A 169 -14.86 -17.49 0.30
CA THR A 169 -15.37 -16.70 1.44
C THR A 169 -16.60 -17.33 2.12
N GLU A 170 -17.24 -18.31 1.48
CA GLU A 170 -18.36 -19.10 2.03
C GLU A 170 -17.91 -20.32 2.85
N GLN A 171 -16.62 -20.67 2.79
CA GLN A 171 -16.11 -21.83 3.53
C GLN A 171 -16.16 -21.60 5.03
N ARG A 172 -16.58 -22.62 5.77
CA ARG A 172 -16.63 -22.63 7.24
C ARG A 172 -15.29 -23.06 7.81
N ILE A 173 -14.28 -22.22 7.62
CA ILE A 173 -12.97 -22.40 8.25
C ILE A 173 -12.73 -21.32 9.31
N ARG A 174 -11.75 -21.57 10.17
CA ARG A 174 -11.30 -20.64 11.20
C ARG A 174 -9.80 -20.48 11.09
N LEU A 175 -9.35 -19.28 10.76
CA LEU A 175 -7.92 -18.94 10.72
C LEU A 175 -7.40 -18.82 12.15
N GLN A 176 -6.12 -19.12 12.35
CA GLN A 176 -5.48 -19.09 13.67
C GLN A 176 -4.99 -17.68 14.03
N ASP A 177 -4.60 -17.48 15.27
CA ASP A 177 -4.22 -16.18 15.83
C ASP A 177 -2.87 -15.66 15.36
N GLU A 178 -2.07 -16.46 14.64
CA GLU A 178 -0.84 -15.98 14.02
C GLU A 178 -1.10 -15.25 12.69
N TYR A 179 -2.29 -15.44 12.09
CA TYR A 179 -2.62 -14.86 10.80
C TYR A 179 -2.83 -13.35 10.86
N TRP A 180 -2.37 -12.67 9.82
CA TRP A 180 -2.90 -11.36 9.44
C TRP A 180 -3.83 -11.54 8.24
N ALA A 181 -5.02 -10.96 8.31
CA ALA A 181 -6.03 -11.00 7.27
C ALA A 181 -6.11 -9.63 6.58
N LEU A 182 -5.72 -9.58 5.31
CA LEU A 182 -5.64 -8.37 4.50
C LEU A 182 -6.82 -8.32 3.53
N ALA A 183 -7.57 -7.22 3.49
CA ALA A 183 -8.70 -7.05 2.59
C ALA A 183 -8.62 -5.72 1.84
N ASP A 184 -8.76 -5.76 0.51
CA ASP A 184 -8.82 -4.54 -0.32
C ASP A 184 -10.27 -4.21 -0.67
N SER A 185 -10.78 -3.08 -0.18
CA SER A 185 -12.15 -2.65 -0.49
C SER A 185 -12.28 -2.19 -1.92
N ASN A 186 -13.27 -2.74 -2.62
CA ASN A 186 -13.57 -2.39 -4.01
C ASN A 186 -15.08 -2.37 -4.26
N ALA A 187 -15.53 -2.42 -5.51
CA ALA A 187 -16.98 -2.39 -5.82
C ALA A 187 -17.74 -3.60 -5.27
N GLN A 188 -17.05 -4.73 -5.05
CA GLN A 188 -17.63 -5.99 -4.60
C GLN A 188 -17.28 -6.29 -3.14
N ILE A 189 -16.13 -5.82 -2.65
CA ILE A 189 -15.69 -5.96 -1.27
C ILE A 189 -15.97 -4.65 -0.53
N ILE A 190 -17.10 -4.61 0.19
CA ILE A 190 -17.41 -3.49 1.07
C ILE A 190 -16.64 -3.64 2.38
N GLN A 191 -16.69 -4.82 2.99
CA GLN A 191 -16.01 -5.16 4.25
C GLN A 191 -15.25 -6.49 4.12
N PRO A 192 -14.31 -6.79 5.04
CA PRO A 192 -13.64 -8.10 5.07
C PRO A 192 -14.63 -9.26 5.12
N CYS A 193 -14.29 -10.39 4.50
CA CYS A 193 -15.16 -11.56 4.49
C CYS A 193 -15.45 -12.11 5.90
N ALA A 194 -16.54 -12.87 6.02
CA ALA A 194 -16.97 -13.45 7.29
C ALA A 194 -15.91 -14.38 7.91
N VAL A 195 -15.08 -15.05 7.11
CA VAL A 195 -13.98 -15.87 7.63
C VAL A 195 -12.99 -15.00 8.39
N PHE A 196 -12.63 -13.83 7.87
CA PHE A 196 -11.70 -12.91 8.54
C PHE A 196 -12.29 -12.35 9.83
N LEU A 197 -13.56 -11.91 9.78
CA LEU A 197 -14.23 -11.27 10.92
C LEU A 197 -14.58 -12.23 12.06
N ASN A 198 -14.77 -13.53 11.79
CA ASN A 198 -15.14 -14.52 12.80
C ASN A 198 -13.96 -15.40 13.25
N SER A 199 -12.78 -15.23 12.67
CA SER A 199 -11.56 -15.93 13.06
C SER A 199 -10.79 -15.13 14.11
N PRO A 200 -10.12 -15.80 15.07
CA PRO A 200 -9.29 -15.16 16.08
C PRO A 200 -7.97 -14.65 15.52
N VAL A 201 -7.93 -14.14 14.28
CA VAL A 201 -6.70 -13.66 13.64
C VAL A 201 -6.12 -12.48 14.41
N ARG A 202 -4.80 -12.31 14.34
CA ARG A 202 -4.11 -11.22 15.02
C ARG A 202 -4.60 -9.84 14.59
N HIS A 203 -4.73 -9.67 13.28
CA HIS A 203 -5.18 -8.44 12.65
C HIS A 203 -6.05 -8.73 11.44
N VAL A 204 -7.17 -8.01 11.33
CA VAL A 204 -7.96 -7.80 10.13
C VAL A 204 -7.67 -6.37 9.66
N ILE A 205 -6.98 -6.24 8.53
CA ILE A 205 -6.54 -4.97 7.96
C ILE A 205 -7.29 -4.76 6.65
N GLN A 206 -8.07 -3.69 6.58
CA GLN A 206 -8.80 -3.30 5.38
C GLN A 206 -8.20 -2.04 4.75
N ALA A 207 -7.75 -2.09 3.50
CA ALA A 207 -7.51 -0.89 2.72
C ALA A 207 -8.83 -0.39 2.12
N SER A 208 -9.25 0.84 2.42
CA SER A 208 -10.52 1.39 1.92
C SER A 208 -10.42 2.83 1.46
N SER A 209 -11.31 3.22 0.55
CA SER A 209 -11.55 4.64 0.23
C SER A 209 -11.98 5.42 1.49
N PRO A 210 -11.88 6.76 1.48
CA PRO A 210 -12.26 7.58 2.63
C PRO A 210 -13.77 7.63 2.88
N THR A 211 -14.58 7.04 1.99
CA THR A 211 -16.03 6.98 2.12
C THR A 211 -16.42 6.12 3.32
N PRO A 212 -17.03 6.69 4.38
CA PRO A 212 -17.29 5.96 5.62
C PRO A 212 -18.20 4.73 5.46
N ASP A 213 -19.13 4.76 4.51
CA ASP A 213 -20.07 3.66 4.25
C ASP A 213 -19.40 2.32 3.95
N ARG A 214 -18.11 2.34 3.58
CA ARG A 214 -17.34 1.13 3.31
C ARG A 214 -16.81 0.44 4.57
N TRP A 215 -16.62 1.16 5.67
CA TRP A 215 -15.87 0.60 6.80
C TRP A 215 -16.43 0.94 8.17
N LYS A 216 -17.28 1.98 8.26
CA LYS A 216 -17.74 2.52 9.54
C LYS A 216 -18.52 1.52 10.39
N GLU A 217 -19.38 0.71 9.79
CA GLU A 217 -20.23 -0.21 10.55
C GLU A 217 -19.43 -1.38 11.13
N TRP A 218 -18.61 -2.07 10.31
CA TRP A 218 -17.87 -3.23 10.80
C TRP A 218 -16.74 -2.81 11.76
N ILE A 219 -16.10 -1.65 11.54
CA ILE A 219 -15.05 -1.17 12.46
C ILE A 219 -15.63 -0.83 13.83
N LYS A 220 -16.85 -0.27 13.88
CA LYS A 220 -17.57 0.03 15.11
C LYS A 220 -17.90 -1.26 15.88
N GLN A 221 -18.38 -2.29 15.18
CA GLN A 221 -18.68 -3.60 15.79
C GLN A 221 -17.41 -4.27 16.33
N SER A 222 -16.28 -4.07 15.67
CA SER A 222 -14.99 -4.68 16.03
C SER A 222 -14.16 -3.83 17.00
N MET A 223 -14.69 -2.68 17.46
CA MET A 223 -13.95 -1.69 18.27
C MET A 223 -12.58 -1.32 17.66
N GLY A 224 -12.50 -1.29 16.33
CA GLY A 224 -11.24 -1.15 15.62
C GLY A 224 -10.77 0.30 15.47
N ARG A 225 -9.66 0.47 14.75
CA ARG A 225 -9.04 1.77 14.49
C ARG A 225 -9.02 2.12 13.01
N VAL A 226 -9.07 3.42 12.75
CA VAL A 226 -8.87 3.98 11.42
C VAL A 226 -7.52 4.68 11.39
N VAL A 227 -6.69 4.30 10.43
CA VAL A 227 -5.39 4.91 10.15
C VAL A 227 -5.52 5.62 8.81
N VAL A 228 -5.26 6.92 8.80
CA VAL A 228 -5.26 7.74 7.58
C VAL A 228 -3.83 7.82 7.08
N THR A 229 -3.63 7.50 5.81
CA THR A 229 -2.31 7.48 5.16
C THR A 229 -2.02 8.82 4.50
N ASP A 230 -0.75 9.21 4.57
CA ASP A 230 -0.28 10.48 4.02
C ASP A 230 -0.04 10.42 2.51
N LEU A 231 -0.09 11.60 1.89
CA LEU A 231 0.22 11.78 0.48
C LEU A 231 1.70 11.44 0.21
N PRO A 232 2.02 10.85 -0.96
CA PRO A 232 3.41 10.63 -1.34
C PRO A 232 4.17 11.95 -1.45
N HIS A 233 5.41 11.97 -0.98
CA HIS A 233 6.29 13.13 -1.16
C HIS A 233 6.65 13.32 -2.65
N THR A 234 7.01 14.54 -3.04
CA THR A 234 7.32 14.88 -4.45
C THR A 234 8.34 13.94 -5.09
N LEU A 235 9.42 13.58 -4.38
CA LEU A 235 10.43 12.66 -4.91
C LEU A 235 9.91 11.22 -5.03
N GLU A 236 8.99 10.78 -4.14
CA GLU A 236 8.33 9.48 -4.26
C GLU A 236 7.41 9.45 -5.48
N VAL A 237 6.66 10.53 -5.74
CA VAL A 237 5.81 10.68 -6.93
C VAL A 237 6.67 10.58 -8.19
N LEU A 238 7.77 11.33 -8.25
CA LEU A 238 8.69 11.28 -9.38
C LEU A 238 9.33 9.89 -9.56
N ALA A 239 9.67 9.19 -8.47
CA ALA A 239 10.15 7.81 -8.53
C ALA A 239 9.09 6.88 -9.14
N ILE A 240 7.82 7.01 -8.73
CA ILE A 240 6.69 6.23 -9.28
C ILE A 240 6.56 6.47 -10.78
N ILE A 241 6.55 7.72 -11.23
CA ILE A 241 6.42 8.08 -12.66
C ILE A 241 7.58 7.52 -13.47
N LYS A 242 8.83 7.69 -12.98
CA LYS A 242 10.04 7.15 -13.61
C LYS A 242 9.93 5.64 -13.81
N GLN A 243 9.50 4.90 -12.78
CA GLN A 243 9.41 3.44 -12.86
C GLN A 243 8.23 2.95 -13.70
N LEU A 244 7.12 3.69 -13.72
CA LEU A 244 5.99 3.39 -14.60
C LEU A 244 6.26 3.78 -16.07
N LYS A 245 7.43 4.35 -16.38
CA LYS A 245 7.81 4.85 -17.71
C LYS A 245 6.78 5.83 -18.28
N LEU A 246 6.18 6.62 -17.39
CA LEU A 246 5.26 7.69 -17.75
C LEU A 246 6.04 8.95 -18.15
N ASP A 247 5.40 9.86 -18.89
CA ASP A 247 6.04 11.09 -19.31
C ASP A 247 6.33 12.00 -18.09
N MET A 248 7.62 12.19 -17.82
CA MET A 248 8.09 13.03 -16.72
C MET A 248 7.73 14.51 -16.94
N ALA A 249 7.66 14.98 -18.20
CA ALA A 249 7.35 16.37 -18.52
C ALA A 249 5.94 16.76 -18.06
N ASP A 250 4.96 15.87 -18.27
CA ASP A 250 3.58 16.10 -17.83
C ASP A 250 3.44 16.02 -16.31
N ALA A 251 4.19 15.13 -15.66
CA ALA A 251 4.23 15.06 -14.21
C ALA A 251 4.78 16.34 -13.56
N TYR A 252 5.87 16.90 -14.11
CA TYR A 252 6.43 18.16 -13.60
C TYR A 252 5.45 19.32 -13.73
N ARG A 253 4.59 19.34 -14.76
CA ARG A 253 3.53 20.36 -14.90
C ARG A 253 2.46 20.25 -13.81
N LEU A 254 2.15 19.03 -13.36
CA LEU A 254 1.16 18.79 -12.30
C LEU A 254 1.70 19.08 -10.89
N ILE A 255 3.01 18.91 -10.68
CA ILE A 255 3.68 19.20 -9.40
C ILE A 255 3.91 20.70 -9.18
N LYS A 256 3.92 21.51 -10.26
CA LYS A 256 4.14 22.97 -10.20
C LYS A 256 2.89 23.79 -9.85
N LYS A 257 1.71 23.18 -9.74
CA LYS A 257 0.45 23.84 -9.34
C LYS A 257 0.19 23.66 -7.86
#